data_AF-A0A848KMM0-F1
#
_entry.id   AF-A0A848KMM0-F1
#
_cell.length_a   1.000
_cell.length_b   1.000
_cell.length_c   1.000
_cell.angle_alpha   90.00
_cell.angle_beta   90.00
_cell.angle_gamma   90.00
#
_symmetry.space_group_name_H-M   'P 1'
#
loop_
_entity.id
_entity.type
_entity.pdbx_description
1 polymer ?
#
loop_
_entity_poly.entity_id
_entity_poly.type
_entity_poly.pdbx_seq_one_letter_code
_entity_poly.pdbx_strand_id
1 'polypeptide(L)'
;MSTDLDPAAAPIRALGLELIREFARTQHSVDWVVGAYFKQTTPDLQFWLDHRGVLKRIDDGFRPRLLQAVATAWKVDTDLSKYEDVFRKCKEMRNLLSHSAQMVELDADRLEVTRRVHGSGLTPTPPPKVVSREGLTKRLHECGWLVAHAHYVATGLAERTLRGDRPIEILRPSADPADWDGLEFRFAEGETDSSGRPEDPLQLP
;
A
#
# COMPACT_ATOMS: atom_id res chain seq x y z
N MET A 1 0.02 10.82 -1.71
CA MET A 1 1.22 11.54 -1.23
C MET A 1 1.90 10.64 -0.21
N SER A 2 2.92 9.91 -0.68
CA SER A 2 3.93 9.30 0.19
C SER A 2 4.63 10.41 0.97
N THR A 3 5.01 10.16 2.21
CA THR A 3 5.75 11.15 2.99
C THR A 3 7.14 11.29 2.37
N ASP A 4 7.62 12.52 2.13
CA ASP A 4 8.95 12.87 1.60
C ASP A 4 10.09 12.55 2.59
N LEU A 5 10.02 11.39 3.24
CA LEU A 5 11.07 10.88 4.11
C LEU A 5 12.11 10.20 3.22
N ASP A 6 13.24 10.89 3.00
CA ASP A 6 14.42 10.27 2.39
C ASP A 6 14.89 9.09 3.28
N PRO A 7 14.78 7.84 2.80
CA PRO A 7 15.16 6.66 3.57
C PRO A 7 16.64 6.64 3.96
N ALA A 8 17.51 7.37 3.25
CA ALA A 8 18.92 7.45 3.59
C ALA A 8 19.18 8.39 4.77
N ALA A 9 18.44 9.50 4.87
CA ALA A 9 18.69 10.56 5.86
C ALA A 9 17.76 10.52 7.08
N ALA A 10 16.59 9.88 6.96
CA ALA A 10 15.59 9.85 8.02
C ALA A 10 16.10 9.21 9.32
N PRO A 11 15.69 9.68 10.52
CA PRO A 11 15.90 8.93 11.76
C PRO A 11 15.30 7.52 11.67
N ILE A 12 16.02 6.49 12.12
CA ILE A 12 15.60 5.09 11.92
C ILE A 12 14.26 4.77 12.59
N ARG A 13 13.95 5.40 13.73
CA ARG A 13 12.63 5.26 14.36
C ARG A 13 11.52 5.86 13.49
N ALA A 14 11.77 6.97 12.80
CA ALA A 14 10.81 7.54 11.86
C ALA A 14 10.53 6.58 10.69
N LEU A 15 11.56 5.89 10.17
CA LEU A 15 11.38 4.84 9.16
C LEU A 15 10.56 3.66 9.66
N GLY A 16 10.74 3.27 10.93
CA GLY A 16 9.90 2.24 11.56
C GLY A 16 8.42 2.63 11.61
N LEU A 17 8.12 3.90 11.94
CA LEU A 17 6.75 4.41 11.95
C LEU A 17 6.18 4.54 10.53
N GLU A 18 6.99 4.98 9.57
CA GLU A 18 6.60 5.07 8.17
C GLU A 18 6.23 3.68 7.62
N LEU A 19 6.96 2.63 7.99
CA LEU A 19 6.60 1.27 7.57
C LEU A 19 5.23 0.84 8.11
N ILE A 20 4.90 1.19 9.36
CA ILE A 20 3.58 0.88 9.93
C ILE A 20 2.49 1.59 9.11
N ARG A 21 2.72 2.85 8.75
CA ARG A 21 1.79 3.65 7.94
C ARG A 21 1.64 3.08 6.53
N GLU A 22 2.74 2.80 5.83
CA GLU A 22 2.70 2.27 4.46
C GLU A 22 2.07 0.88 4.41
N PHE A 23 2.29 0.03 5.42
CA PHE A 23 1.57 -1.25 5.48
C PHE A 23 0.06 -1.05 5.70
N ALA A 24 -0.37 -0.06 6.49
CA ALA A 24 -1.78 0.27 6.63
C ALA A 24 -2.38 0.78 5.30
N ARG A 25 -1.62 1.52 4.50
CA ARG A 25 -1.99 1.90 3.13
C ARG A 25 -2.15 0.66 2.25
N THR A 26 -1.23 -0.31 2.32
CA THR A 26 -1.37 -1.58 1.61
C THR A 26 -2.67 -2.31 1.97
N GLN A 27 -2.98 -2.42 3.26
CA GLN A 27 -4.23 -3.04 3.72
C GLN A 27 -5.46 -2.30 3.16
N HIS A 28 -5.45 -0.97 3.23
CA HIS A 28 -6.53 -0.14 2.73
C HIS A 28 -6.74 -0.28 1.22
N SER A 29 -5.67 -0.27 0.41
CA SER A 29 -5.76 -0.45 -1.04
C SER A 29 -6.36 -1.81 -1.41
N VAL A 30 -5.96 -2.89 -0.72
CA VAL A 30 -6.55 -4.22 -0.94
C VAL A 30 -8.03 -4.24 -0.53
N ASP A 31 -8.36 -3.71 0.65
CA ASP A 31 -9.74 -3.70 1.16
C ASP A 31 -10.66 -2.89 0.24
N TRP A 32 -10.15 -1.79 -0.35
CA TRP A 32 -10.87 -1.00 -1.34
C TRP A 32 -11.15 -1.81 -2.60
N VAL A 33 -10.16 -2.51 -3.16
CA VAL A 33 -10.32 -3.33 -4.39
C VAL A 33 -11.35 -4.44 -4.16
N VAL A 34 -11.23 -5.15 -3.04
CA VAL A 34 -12.14 -6.23 -2.66
C VAL A 34 -13.55 -5.70 -2.44
N GLY A 35 -13.68 -4.56 -1.74
CA GLY A 35 -14.97 -3.90 -1.54
C GLY A 35 -15.63 -3.45 -2.84
N ALA A 36 -14.85 -2.90 -3.79
CA ALA A 36 -15.34 -2.52 -5.10
C ALA A 36 -15.85 -3.74 -5.90
N TYR A 37 -15.14 -4.87 -5.82
CA TYR A 37 -15.59 -6.12 -6.42
C TYR A 37 -16.94 -6.59 -5.87
N PHE A 38 -17.11 -6.65 -4.55
CA PHE A 38 -18.39 -7.06 -3.95
C PHE A 38 -19.52 -6.09 -4.24
N LYS A 39 -19.24 -4.78 -4.27
CA LYS A 39 -20.21 -3.76 -4.65
C LYS A 39 -20.70 -3.93 -6.08
N GLN A 40 -19.80 -4.32 -7.00
CA GLN A 40 -20.13 -4.54 -8.41
C GLN A 40 -20.86 -5.87 -8.64
N THR A 41 -20.45 -6.95 -7.97
CA THR A 41 -20.92 -8.32 -8.25
C THR A 41 -22.10 -8.75 -7.38
N THR A 42 -22.26 -8.16 -6.20
CA THR A 42 -23.31 -8.52 -5.23
C THR A 42 -23.96 -7.26 -4.61
N PRO A 43 -24.53 -6.34 -5.41
CA PRO A 43 -25.06 -5.07 -4.90
C PRO A 43 -26.15 -5.26 -3.84
N ASP A 44 -27.00 -6.29 -3.99
CA ASP A 44 -28.09 -6.59 -3.05
C ASP A 44 -27.58 -7.08 -1.68
N LEU A 45 -26.37 -7.64 -1.63
CA LEU A 45 -25.74 -8.10 -0.38
C LEU A 45 -24.85 -7.02 0.26
N GLN A 46 -24.56 -5.94 -0.44
CA GLN A 46 -23.62 -4.92 0.02
C GLN A 46 -24.03 -4.32 1.37
N PHE A 47 -25.32 -3.98 1.52
CA PHE A 47 -25.86 -3.49 2.79
C PHE A 47 -25.61 -4.46 3.95
N TRP A 48 -25.83 -5.77 3.73
CA TRP A 48 -25.62 -6.80 4.75
C TRP A 48 -24.13 -6.97 5.08
N LEU A 49 -23.26 -7.00 4.05
CA LEU A 49 -21.81 -7.11 4.22
C LEU A 49 -21.23 -5.93 5.01
N ASP A 50 -21.70 -4.72 4.73
CA ASP A 50 -21.30 -3.50 5.42
C ASP A 50 -21.81 -3.47 6.87
N HIS A 51 -23.08 -3.86 7.09
CA HIS A 51 -23.67 -3.92 8.42
C HIS A 51 -22.99 -4.96 9.33
N ARG A 52 -22.59 -6.11 8.76
CA ARG A 52 -21.82 -7.13 9.49
C ARG A 52 -20.33 -6.81 9.58
N GLY A 53 -19.88 -5.75 8.92
CA GLY A 53 -18.49 -5.31 8.92
C GLY A 53 -17.53 -6.33 8.29
N VAL A 54 -18.00 -7.17 7.37
CA VAL A 54 -17.20 -8.25 6.75
C VAL A 54 -15.99 -7.64 6.04
N LEU A 55 -16.21 -6.60 5.23
CA LEU A 55 -15.16 -5.91 4.49
C LEU A 55 -14.22 -5.09 5.40
N LYS A 56 -14.69 -4.71 6.59
CA LYS A 56 -13.88 -3.96 7.59
C LYS A 56 -13.02 -4.86 8.47
N ARG A 57 -13.22 -6.18 8.42
CA ARG A 57 -12.60 -7.17 9.30
C ARG A 57 -11.95 -8.31 8.52
N ILE A 58 -11.52 -8.04 7.29
CA ILE A 58 -10.74 -9.01 6.52
C ILE A 58 -9.45 -9.30 7.30
N ASP A 59 -9.13 -10.57 7.48
CA ASP A 59 -7.86 -10.97 8.09
C ASP A 59 -6.70 -10.72 7.12
N ASP A 60 -5.56 -10.26 7.64
CA ASP A 60 -4.37 -10.03 6.84
C ASP A 60 -3.90 -11.27 6.06
N GLY A 61 -4.11 -12.47 6.58
CA GLY A 61 -3.79 -13.72 5.89
C GLY A 61 -4.68 -13.99 4.67
N PHE A 62 -5.88 -13.40 4.59
CA PHE A 62 -6.78 -13.58 3.45
C PHE A 62 -6.66 -12.48 2.39
N ARG A 63 -6.19 -11.27 2.75
CA ARG A 63 -6.04 -10.12 1.84
C ARG A 63 -5.33 -10.46 0.51
N PRO A 64 -4.14 -11.09 0.50
CA PRO A 64 -3.46 -11.47 -0.75
C PRO A 64 -4.30 -12.35 -1.67
N ARG A 65 -4.96 -13.38 -1.11
CA ARG A 65 -5.76 -14.34 -1.88
C ARG A 65 -7.02 -13.71 -2.43
N LEU A 66 -7.65 -12.81 -1.65
CA LEU A 66 -8.80 -12.05 -2.11
C LEU A 66 -8.42 -11.14 -3.28
N LEU A 67 -7.28 -10.44 -3.21
CA LEU A 67 -6.80 -9.62 -4.31
C LEU A 67 -6.55 -10.46 -5.58
N GLN A 68 -5.89 -11.62 -5.46
CA GLN A 68 -5.65 -12.54 -6.58
C GLN A 68 -6.96 -13.06 -7.21
N ALA A 69 -7.96 -13.37 -6.38
CA ALA A 69 -9.27 -13.78 -6.85
C ALA A 69 -9.97 -12.66 -7.62
N VAL A 70 -9.91 -11.42 -7.12
CA VAL A 70 -10.46 -10.25 -7.81
C VAL A 70 -9.74 -9.98 -9.13
N ALA A 71 -8.40 -10.01 -9.14
CA ALA A 71 -7.61 -9.84 -10.36
C ALA A 71 -7.98 -10.88 -11.44
N THR A 72 -8.17 -12.13 -11.02
CA THR A 72 -8.63 -13.22 -11.90
C THR A 72 -10.05 -12.96 -12.43
N ALA A 73 -10.98 -12.56 -11.55
CA ALA A 73 -12.36 -12.30 -11.92
C ALA A 73 -12.50 -11.11 -12.90
N TRP A 74 -11.71 -10.07 -12.70
CA TRP A 74 -11.61 -8.91 -13.60
C TRP A 74 -10.66 -9.14 -14.79
N LYS A 75 -10.01 -10.30 -14.90
CA LYS A 75 -9.07 -10.65 -15.97
C LYS A 75 -7.94 -9.62 -16.13
N VAL A 76 -7.46 -9.05 -15.02
CA VAL A 76 -6.35 -8.10 -15.03
C VAL A 76 -5.05 -8.86 -15.25
N ASP A 77 -4.22 -8.38 -16.18
CA ASP A 77 -2.97 -9.00 -16.59
C ASP A 77 -1.81 -8.68 -15.62
N THR A 78 -1.98 -8.99 -14.34
CA THR A 78 -0.95 -8.79 -13.32
C THR A 78 -0.31 -10.11 -12.88
N ASP A 79 1.01 -10.12 -12.69
CA ASP A 79 1.69 -11.23 -12.03
C ASP A 79 1.67 -11.01 -10.52
N LEU A 80 0.97 -11.88 -9.79
CA LEU A 80 0.84 -11.81 -8.32
C LEU A 80 1.54 -12.99 -7.64
N SER A 81 2.41 -13.72 -8.34
CA SER A 81 3.10 -14.93 -7.84
C SER A 81 3.89 -14.67 -6.55
N LYS A 82 4.47 -13.47 -6.39
CA LYS A 82 5.24 -13.07 -5.19
C LYS A 82 4.42 -12.30 -4.15
N TYR A 83 3.17 -11.94 -4.46
CA TYR A 83 2.39 -10.98 -3.67
C TYR A 83 2.14 -11.46 -2.23
N GLU A 84 1.72 -12.73 -2.04
CA GLU A 84 1.43 -13.29 -0.71
C GLU A 84 2.68 -13.32 0.18
N ASP A 85 3.83 -13.71 -0.38
CA ASP A 85 5.09 -13.78 0.37
C ASP A 85 5.63 -12.40 0.75
N VAL A 86 5.56 -11.44 -0.17
CA VAL A 86 6.00 -10.06 0.10
C VAL A 86 5.07 -9.41 1.14
N PHE A 87 3.75 -9.59 1.01
CA PHE A 87 2.77 -9.11 1.99
C PHE A 87 3.04 -9.70 3.38
N ARG A 88 3.31 -11.00 3.47
CA ARG A 88 3.64 -11.66 4.74
C ARG A 88 4.91 -11.08 5.38
N LYS A 89 5.98 -10.87 4.60
CA LYS A 89 7.24 -10.28 5.11
C LYS A 89 7.03 -8.85 5.64
N CYS A 90 6.26 -8.04 4.92
CA CYS A 90 5.91 -6.68 5.36
C CYS A 90 5.06 -6.71 6.64
N LYS A 91 4.07 -7.62 6.71
CA LYS A 91 3.24 -7.84 7.90
C LYS A 91 4.07 -8.24 9.11
N GLU A 92 5.02 -9.17 8.94
CA GLU A 92 5.91 -9.62 10.01
C GLU A 92 6.73 -8.46 10.59
N MET A 93 7.30 -7.61 9.72
CA MET A 93 8.04 -6.42 10.15
C MET A 93 7.13 -5.39 10.82
N ARG A 94 5.95 -5.11 10.25
CA ARG A 94 4.96 -4.22 10.86
C ARG A 94 4.55 -4.72 12.24
N ASN A 95 4.25 -6.01 12.39
CA ASN A 95 3.87 -6.61 13.66
C ASN A 95 4.97 -6.52 14.71
N LEU A 96 6.24 -6.70 14.30
CA LEU A 96 7.38 -6.51 15.16
C LEU A 96 7.42 -5.08 15.73
N LEU A 97 7.23 -4.08 14.87
CA LEU A 97 7.28 -2.67 15.25
C LEU A 97 6.04 -2.24 16.04
N SER A 98 4.83 -2.53 15.56
CA SER A 98 3.57 -2.06 16.15
C SER A 98 3.24 -2.71 17.51
N HIS A 99 3.80 -3.88 17.78
CA HIS A 99 3.62 -4.59 19.06
C HIS A 99 4.87 -4.54 19.95
N SER A 100 5.78 -3.62 19.67
CA SER A 100 6.90 -3.33 20.54
C SER A 100 6.43 -2.65 21.83
N ALA A 101 7.00 -3.05 22.95
CA ALA A 101 6.92 -2.29 24.21
C ALA A 101 7.93 -1.14 24.21
N GLN A 102 9.07 -1.35 23.56
CA GLN A 102 10.15 -0.39 23.50
C GLN A 102 10.85 -0.48 22.14
N MET A 103 11.21 0.68 21.61
CA MET A 103 12.10 0.83 20.47
C MET A 103 13.28 1.68 20.92
N VAL A 104 14.50 1.15 20.82
CA VAL A 104 15.73 1.84 21.21
C VAL A 104 16.61 1.99 19.97
N GLU A 105 16.97 3.22 19.64
CA GLU A 105 17.96 3.49 18.60
C GLU A 105 19.34 3.10 19.14
N LEU A 106 19.96 2.09 18.53
CA LEU A 106 21.32 1.67 18.89
C LEU A 106 22.36 2.57 18.21
N ASP A 107 22.07 2.94 16.96
CA ASP A 107 22.84 3.88 16.14
C ASP A 107 21.96 4.37 14.97
N ALA A 108 22.57 5.05 14.00
CA ALA A 108 21.89 5.60 12.84
C ALA A 108 21.18 4.54 11.97
N ASP A 109 21.63 3.29 11.98
CA ASP A 109 21.17 2.23 11.07
C ASP A 109 20.53 1.03 11.76
N ARG A 110 20.50 1.00 13.10
CA ARG A 110 19.98 -0.13 13.87
C ARG A 110 18.99 0.31 14.94
N LEU A 111 17.82 -0.31 14.90
CA LEU A 111 16.74 -0.16 15.85
C LEU A 111 16.53 -1.47 16.62
N GLU A 112 16.76 -1.44 17.92
CA GLU A 112 16.39 -2.55 18.79
C GLU A 112 14.91 -2.47 19.15
N VAL A 113 14.21 -3.58 18.97
CA VAL A 113 12.77 -3.69 19.17
C VAL A 113 12.49 -4.79 20.19
N THR A 114 11.98 -4.39 21.35
CA THR A 114 11.59 -5.29 22.42
C THR A 114 10.08 -5.50 22.38
N ARG A 115 9.65 -6.75 22.19
CA ARG A 115 8.22 -7.09 22.07
C ARG A 115 7.51 -6.94 23.41
N ARG A 116 6.30 -6.40 23.40
CA ARG A 116 5.44 -6.36 24.59
C ARG A 116 5.03 -7.78 25.00
N VAL A 117 5.41 -8.19 26.21
CA VAL A 117 4.95 -9.44 26.83
C VAL A 117 3.91 -9.09 27.90
N HIS A 118 2.70 -9.61 27.77
CA HIS A 118 1.76 -9.64 28.89
C HIS A 118 2.17 -10.84 29.75
N GLY A 119 2.98 -10.60 30.78
CA GLY A 119 3.49 -11.67 31.62
C GLY A 119 2.39 -12.27 32.49
N SER A 120 2.04 -13.54 32.26
CA SER A 120 1.94 -14.45 33.40
C SER A 120 3.39 -14.81 33.76
N GLY A 121 3.75 -14.79 35.04
CA GLY A 121 5.15 -14.81 35.53
C GLY A 121 6.01 -16.04 35.19
N LEU A 122 5.61 -16.87 34.22
CA LEU A 122 6.23 -18.15 33.86
C LEU A 122 6.81 -18.18 32.43
N THR A 123 6.60 -17.17 31.59
CA THR A 123 7.15 -17.17 30.21
C THR A 123 8.39 -16.28 30.10
N PRO A 124 9.53 -16.79 29.60
CA PRO A 124 10.71 -15.98 29.35
C PRO A 124 10.40 -14.82 28.39
N THR A 125 10.91 -13.63 28.70
CA THR A 125 10.81 -12.50 27.76
C THR A 125 11.63 -12.85 26.51
N PRO A 126 11.04 -12.83 25.31
CA PRO A 126 11.79 -13.11 24.09
C PRO A 126 12.90 -12.07 23.91
N PRO A 127 14.06 -12.47 23.37
CA PRO A 127 15.18 -11.55 23.21
C PRO A 127 14.79 -10.37 22.29
N PRO A 128 15.32 -9.17 22.53
CA PRO A 128 15.16 -8.04 21.62
C PRO A 128 15.59 -8.41 20.20
N LYS A 129 14.89 -7.86 19.20
CA LYS A 129 15.26 -8.02 17.79
C LYS A 129 15.84 -6.73 17.26
N VAL A 130 16.91 -6.84 16.49
CA VAL A 130 17.50 -5.68 15.80
C VAL A 130 16.93 -5.61 14.39
N VAL A 131 16.45 -4.44 14.01
CA VAL A 131 15.99 -4.11 12.67
C VAL A 131 16.98 -3.10 12.06
N SER A 132 17.41 -3.35 10.83
CA SER A 132 18.31 -2.45 10.11
C SER A 132 17.57 -1.43 9.24
N ARG A 133 18.20 -0.29 8.96
CA ARG A 133 17.73 0.70 7.97
C ARG A 133 17.51 0.07 6.60
N GLU A 134 18.46 -0.74 6.15
CA GLU A 134 18.34 -1.47 4.88
C GLU A 134 17.08 -2.35 4.87
N GLY A 135 16.83 -3.07 5.97
CA GLY A 135 15.65 -3.89 6.14
C GLY A 135 14.36 -3.08 6.09
N LEU A 136 14.31 -1.93 6.76
CA LEU A 136 13.13 -1.04 6.74
C LEU A 136 12.89 -0.44 5.35
N THR A 137 13.95 0.06 4.71
CA THR A 137 13.90 0.66 3.38
C THR A 137 13.40 -0.35 2.36
N LYS A 138 13.93 -1.58 2.41
CA LYS A 138 13.45 -2.68 1.57
C LYS A 138 11.96 -2.97 1.78
N ARG A 139 11.48 -3.02 3.02
CA ARG A 139 10.05 -3.29 3.29
C ARG A 139 9.14 -2.11 2.94
N LEU A 140 9.63 -0.87 3.01
CA LEU A 140 8.90 0.30 2.53
C LEU A 140 8.70 0.23 1.01
N HIS A 141 9.77 -0.07 0.27
CA HIS A 141 9.72 -0.29 -1.18
C HIS A 141 8.73 -1.39 -1.55
N GLU A 142 8.81 -2.53 -0.85
CA GLU A 142 7.87 -3.64 -1.04
C GLU A 142 6.41 -3.27 -0.70
N CYS A 143 6.16 -2.43 0.32
CA CYS A 143 4.80 -1.93 0.59
C CYS A 143 4.26 -1.08 -0.55
N GLY A 144 5.11 -0.21 -1.13
CA GLY A 144 4.79 0.54 -2.34
C GLY A 144 4.44 -0.39 -3.50
N TRP A 145 5.24 -1.44 -3.72
CA TRP A 145 5.02 -2.42 -4.78
C TRP A 145 3.68 -3.15 -4.60
N LEU A 146 3.34 -3.53 -3.35
CA LEU A 146 2.04 -4.14 -3.04
C LEU A 146 0.87 -3.18 -3.35
N VAL A 147 1.00 -1.90 -2.98
CA VAL A 147 -0.01 -0.87 -3.29
C VAL A 147 -0.16 -0.68 -4.80
N ALA A 148 0.95 -0.63 -5.53
CA ALA A 148 0.96 -0.50 -6.98
C ALA A 148 0.17 -1.64 -7.66
N HIS A 149 0.37 -2.89 -7.21
CA HIS A 149 -0.42 -4.02 -7.70
C HIS A 149 -1.89 -3.90 -7.36
N ALA A 150 -2.26 -3.48 -6.14
CA ALA A 150 -3.66 -3.27 -5.79
C ALA A 150 -4.31 -2.19 -6.68
N HIS A 151 -3.61 -1.07 -6.93
CA HIS A 151 -4.08 -0.03 -7.84
C HIS A 151 -4.15 -0.50 -9.29
N TYR A 152 -3.20 -1.32 -9.75
CA TYR A 152 -3.27 -1.89 -11.09
C TYR A 152 -4.44 -2.86 -11.23
N VAL A 153 -4.71 -3.71 -10.24
CA VAL A 153 -5.92 -4.55 -10.20
C VAL A 153 -7.19 -3.70 -10.21
N ALA A 154 -7.20 -2.55 -9.54
CA ALA A 154 -8.32 -1.60 -9.60
C ALA A 154 -8.62 -1.11 -11.02
N THR A 155 -7.67 -1.15 -11.96
CA THR A 155 -7.95 -0.77 -13.36
C THR A 155 -8.90 -1.72 -14.06
N GLY A 156 -9.05 -2.96 -13.58
CA GLY A 156 -10.10 -3.88 -14.04
C GLY A 156 -11.52 -3.32 -13.80
N LEU A 157 -11.67 -2.39 -12.86
CA LEU A 157 -12.89 -1.59 -12.68
C LEU A 157 -12.90 -0.34 -13.59
N ALA A 158 -11.72 0.21 -13.90
CA ALA A 158 -11.50 1.52 -14.50
C ALA A 158 -11.70 1.60 -16.02
N GLU A 159 -12.01 0.50 -16.73
CA GLU A 159 -12.67 0.62 -18.06
C GLU A 159 -14.00 1.41 -17.97
N ARG A 160 -14.52 1.76 -16.77
CA ARG A 160 -15.78 2.50 -16.62
C ARG A 160 -15.81 3.77 -15.75
N THR A 161 -14.80 4.17 -14.97
CA THR A 161 -15.10 5.18 -13.92
C THR A 161 -14.03 6.17 -13.45
N LEU A 162 -12.93 6.42 -14.15
CA LEU A 162 -11.98 7.47 -13.76
C LEU A 162 -11.60 8.37 -14.94
N ARG A 163 -12.42 9.39 -15.20
CA ARG A 163 -12.00 10.57 -15.98
C ARG A 163 -12.05 11.78 -15.07
N GLY A 164 -10.90 12.13 -14.49
CA GLY A 164 -10.64 13.51 -14.07
C GLY A 164 -10.23 14.35 -15.29
N ASP A 165 -9.92 15.63 -15.08
CA ASP A 165 -9.59 16.58 -16.15
C ASP A 165 -8.28 16.24 -16.90
N ARG A 166 -7.46 15.34 -16.35
CA ARG A 166 -6.25 14.82 -17.02
C ARG A 166 -6.27 13.30 -17.05
N PRO A 167 -5.98 12.67 -18.21
CA PRO A 167 -5.85 11.23 -18.30
C PRO A 167 -4.64 10.75 -17.49
N ILE A 168 -4.90 9.82 -16.58
CA ILE A 168 -3.88 9.13 -15.78
C ILE A 168 -3.80 7.69 -16.29
N GLU A 169 -2.59 7.21 -16.53
CA GLU A 169 -2.31 5.81 -16.82
C GLU A 169 -1.72 5.16 -15.57
N ILE A 170 -2.40 4.14 -15.04
CA ILE A 170 -1.85 3.30 -13.97
C ILE A 170 -0.90 2.31 -14.63
N LEU A 171 0.34 2.28 -14.15
CA LEU A 171 1.39 1.46 -14.74
C LEU A 171 1.31 0.04 -14.19
N ARG A 172 1.58 -0.94 -15.05
CA ARG A 172 1.71 -2.33 -14.66
C ARG A 172 2.99 -2.51 -13.82
N PRO A 173 2.91 -2.93 -12.55
CA PRO A 173 4.10 -3.18 -11.76
C PRO A 173 4.85 -4.42 -12.27
N SER A 174 6.16 -4.46 -12.03
CA SER A 174 7.00 -5.63 -12.31
C SER A 174 6.58 -6.82 -11.44
N ALA A 175 6.86 -8.04 -11.91
CA ALA A 175 6.57 -9.27 -11.14
C ALA A 175 7.43 -9.42 -9.87
N ASP A 176 8.63 -8.83 -9.85
CA ASP A 176 9.53 -8.78 -8.69
C ASP A 176 9.59 -7.35 -8.14
N PRO A 177 9.42 -7.14 -6.82
CA PRO A 177 9.64 -5.83 -6.21
C PRO A 177 11.06 -5.27 -6.44
N ALA A 178 12.08 -6.10 -6.63
CA ALA A 178 13.44 -5.63 -6.91
C ALA A 178 13.57 -4.93 -8.27
N ASP A 179 12.72 -5.28 -9.23
CA ASP A 179 12.71 -4.71 -10.59
C ASP A 179 11.73 -3.53 -10.72
N TRP A 180 11.01 -3.19 -9.64
CA TRP A 180 10.01 -2.12 -9.64
C TRP A 180 10.67 -0.76 -9.44
N ASP A 181 10.39 0.19 -10.32
CA ASP A 181 10.96 1.54 -10.35
C ASP A 181 10.32 2.53 -9.36
N GLY A 182 9.31 2.08 -8.60
CA GLY A 182 8.61 2.91 -7.63
C GLY A 182 7.46 3.75 -8.22
N LEU A 183 7.20 3.64 -9.53
CA LEU A 183 6.13 4.39 -10.19
C LEU A 183 4.82 3.58 -10.18
N GLU A 184 3.75 4.22 -9.70
CA GLU A 184 2.40 3.66 -9.70
C GLU A 184 1.57 4.15 -10.91
N PHE A 185 1.80 5.39 -11.34
CA PHE A 185 1.04 6.04 -12.40
C PHE A 185 1.88 7.09 -13.13
N ARG A 186 1.46 7.42 -14.35
CA ARG A 186 1.95 8.57 -15.11
C ARG A 186 0.77 9.35 -15.70
N PHE A 187 1.00 10.62 -16.02
CA PHE A 187 0.06 11.35 -16.87
C PHE A 187 0.26 10.87 -18.31
N ALA A 188 -0.83 10.61 -19.03
CA ALA A 188 -0.73 10.26 -20.44
C ALA A 188 -0.21 11.47 -21.22
N GLU A 189 0.85 11.30 -22.00
CA GLU A 189 1.36 12.36 -22.88
C GLU A 189 0.39 12.54 -24.06
N GLY A 190 -0.29 13.69 -24.13
CA GLY A 190 -1.21 13.97 -25.24
C GLY A 190 -2.35 14.94 -24.94
N GLU A 191 -2.03 16.14 -24.47
CA GLU A 191 -2.68 17.37 -24.95
C GLU A 191 -1.73 18.51 -24.56
N THR A 192 -0.90 18.91 -25.53
CA THR A 192 -0.28 20.23 -25.49
C THR A 192 -1.42 21.21 -25.28
N ASP A 193 -1.34 21.98 -24.19
CA ASP A 193 -2.31 23.00 -23.86
C ASP A 193 -2.41 23.99 -25.03
N SER A 194 -3.34 23.72 -25.94
CA SER A 194 -3.72 24.61 -27.03
C SER A 194 -4.80 25.58 -26.56
N SER A 195 -4.88 25.84 -25.25
CA SER A 195 -5.49 27.07 -24.76
C SER A 195 -4.61 28.26 -25.16
N GLY A 196 -4.65 28.57 -26.46
CA GLY A 196 -4.60 29.94 -26.91
C GLY A 196 -5.68 30.68 -26.12
N ARG A 197 -5.26 31.31 -25.02
CA ARG A 197 -6.05 32.35 -24.39
C ARG A 197 -6.39 33.33 -25.51
N PRO A 198 -7.68 33.55 -25.82
CA PRO A 198 -8.02 34.77 -26.53
C PRO A 198 -7.53 35.90 -25.63
N GLU A 199 -6.69 36.79 -26.16
CA GLU A 199 -6.42 38.06 -25.52
C GLU A 199 -7.76 38.70 -25.15
N ASP A 200 -7.92 38.98 -23.86
CA ASP A 200 -9.11 39.59 -23.28
C ASP A 200 -9.22 41.04 -23.79
N PRO A 201 -10.15 41.40 -24.70
CA PRO A 201 -10.33 42.75 -25.15
C PRO A 201 -11.52 43.33 -24.40
N LEU A 202 -11.36 43.52 -23.10
CA LEU A 202 -12.24 44.37 -22.30
C LEU A 202 -11.41 45.49 -21.69
N GLN A 203 -10.85 46.30 -22.59
CA GLN A 203 -10.86 47.73 -22.36
C GLN A 203 -12.29 48.24 -22.54
N LEU A 204 -12.76 49.00 -21.56
CA LEU A 204 -13.49 50.28 -21.66
C LEU A 204 -14.42 50.47 -20.44
N PRO A 205 -14.79 51.71 -20.07
CA PRO A 205 -14.18 53.02 -20.35
C PRO A 205 -13.53 53.68 -19.12
#